data_AF-A0A3R7EDN3-F1
#
_entry.id   AF-A0A3R7EDN3-F1
#
_cell.length_a   1.000
_cell.length_b   1.000
_cell.length_c   1.000
_cell.angle_alpha   90.00
_cell.angle_beta   90.00
_cell.angle_gamma   90.00
#
_symmetry.space_group_name_H-M   'P 1'
#
loop_
_entity.id
_entity.type
_entity.pdbx_description
1 polymer ?
#
loop_
_entity_poly.entity_id
_entity_poly.type
_entity_poly.pdbx_seq_one_letter_code
_entity_poly.pdbx_strand_id
1 'polypeptide(L)'
;MVGVTSLKGAYLSLGLPEIKTQIPDEATVEGIQAKITNPAILNAMGIDDVLLQACYHAEMAANLLDSTSETGSLYFLDAAEEHYQSALSFFPIGMRERMMLITASAMSYFQLEQYFAQRIARGDQLTQSEALHYHLSRGADAQIYAEIAAMATPSTGLVSGFRHRQALWDLTDEVFDLEQDKRTLGVNILLMADLDDRTRLKAFGELLYQQGCSLDIPNPLRTALNAEYEHFLAVV
;
A
#
# COMPACT_ATOMS: atom_id res chain seq x y z
N MET A 1 -27.70 9.71 -14.08
CA MET A 1 -26.34 9.42 -13.60
C MET A 1 -25.39 10.00 -14.62
N VAL A 2 -24.69 11.09 -14.31
CA VAL A 2 -23.64 11.62 -15.17
C VAL A 2 -22.51 10.59 -15.11
N GLY A 3 -22.20 9.98 -16.25
CA GLY A 3 -21.20 8.92 -16.34
C GLY A 3 -19.83 9.48 -15.96
N VAL A 4 -19.27 8.96 -14.88
CA VAL A 4 -17.88 9.21 -14.51
C VAL A 4 -17.02 8.42 -15.49
N THR A 5 -16.36 9.10 -16.42
CA THR A 5 -15.54 8.47 -17.48
C THR A 5 -14.03 8.52 -17.23
N SER A 6 -13.59 9.04 -16.08
CA SER A 6 -12.17 9.20 -15.70
C SER A 6 -12.00 9.24 -14.18
N LEU A 7 -10.80 8.93 -13.68
CA LEU A 7 -10.47 9.01 -12.24
C LEU A 7 -10.62 10.46 -11.73
N LYS A 8 -10.24 11.42 -12.56
CA LYS A 8 -10.42 12.86 -12.31
C LYS A 8 -11.89 13.26 -12.20
N GLY A 9 -12.74 12.75 -13.09
CA GLY A 9 -14.18 12.98 -13.03
C GLY A 9 -14.80 12.41 -11.74
N ALA A 10 -14.31 11.26 -11.28
CA ALA A 10 -14.73 10.65 -10.01
C ALA A 10 -14.33 11.54 -8.83
N TYR A 11 -13.06 11.93 -8.79
CA TYR A 11 -12.48 12.75 -7.73
C TYR A 11 -13.20 14.10 -7.59
N LEU A 12 -13.41 14.83 -8.69
CA LEU A 12 -14.09 16.13 -8.68
C LEU A 12 -15.57 16.02 -8.25
N SER A 13 -16.23 14.90 -8.55
CA SER A 13 -17.63 14.67 -8.15
C SER A 13 -17.82 14.50 -6.63
N LEU A 14 -16.74 14.20 -5.90
CA LEU A 14 -16.75 14.02 -4.44
C LEU A 14 -16.63 15.34 -3.66
N GLY A 15 -16.39 16.48 -4.34
CA GLY A 15 -16.28 17.78 -3.70
C GLY A 15 -15.08 17.93 -2.76
N LEU A 16 -14.01 17.15 -3.00
CA LEU A 16 -12.76 17.20 -2.22
C LEU A 16 -12.00 18.51 -2.51
N PRO A 17 -11.32 19.09 -1.49
CA PRO A 17 -10.65 20.39 -1.64
C PRO A 17 -9.48 20.33 -2.64
N GLU A 18 -9.31 21.39 -3.45
CA GLU A 18 -8.17 21.55 -4.35
C GLU A 18 -6.89 21.92 -3.59
N ILE A 19 -5.83 21.13 -3.84
CA ILE A 19 -4.40 21.42 -3.66
C ILE A 19 -3.96 21.86 -2.24
N LYS A 20 -3.17 21.02 -1.56
CA LYS A 20 -2.36 21.44 -0.41
C LYS A 20 -1.12 22.19 -0.92
N THR A 21 -0.80 23.34 -0.31
CA THR A 21 0.27 24.26 -0.76
C THR A 21 1.71 23.75 -0.58
N GLN A 22 1.90 22.58 0.03
CA GLN A 22 3.20 21.92 0.21
C GLN A 22 3.11 20.49 -0.32
N ILE A 23 3.96 20.17 -1.29
CA ILE A 23 4.18 18.83 -1.83
C ILE A 23 5.43 18.29 -1.12
N PRO A 24 5.36 17.15 -0.39
CA PRO A 24 6.54 16.51 0.16
C PRO A 24 7.52 16.12 -0.96
N ASP A 25 8.83 16.21 -0.74
CA ASP A 25 9.85 15.87 -1.76
C ASP A 25 9.74 14.41 -2.27
N GLU A 26 9.11 13.55 -1.48
CA GLU A 26 8.84 12.14 -1.80
C GLU A 26 7.67 11.92 -2.76
N ALA A 27 6.79 12.92 -2.93
CA ALA A 27 5.69 12.90 -3.88
C ALA A 27 6.18 13.32 -5.28
N THR A 28 7.26 12.69 -5.75
CA THR A 28 7.75 12.78 -7.13
C THR A 28 7.58 11.42 -7.80
N VAL A 29 7.47 11.38 -9.13
CA VAL A 29 7.37 10.11 -9.87
C VAL A 29 8.59 9.21 -9.58
N GLU A 30 9.76 9.80 -9.39
CA GLU A 30 11.01 9.10 -9.06
C GLU A 30 10.99 8.53 -7.64
N GLY A 31 10.48 9.29 -6.66
CA GLY A 31 10.26 8.80 -5.30
C GLY A 31 9.25 7.64 -5.23
N ILE A 32 8.16 7.75 -6.00
CA ILE A 32 7.15 6.69 -6.12
C ILE A 32 7.75 5.42 -6.77
N GLN A 33 8.57 5.56 -7.79
CA GLN A 33 9.22 4.41 -8.44
C GLN A 33 10.15 3.63 -7.50
N ALA A 34 10.79 4.30 -6.55
CA ALA A 34 11.65 3.65 -5.56
C ALA A 34 10.85 2.83 -4.52
N LYS A 35 9.54 3.10 -4.38
CA LYS A 35 8.61 2.48 -3.42
C LYS A 35 7.88 1.26 -3.97
N ILE A 36 8.08 0.92 -5.24
CA ILE A 36 7.43 -0.22 -5.91
C ILE A 36 7.96 -1.54 -5.33
N THR A 37 7.04 -2.43 -4.99
CA THR A 37 7.31 -3.79 -4.52
C THR A 37 8.33 -4.49 -5.44
N ASN A 38 9.38 -4.99 -4.80
CA ASN A 38 10.55 -5.53 -5.49
C ASN A 38 10.16 -6.61 -6.53
N PRO A 39 10.31 -6.34 -7.84
CA PRO A 39 9.95 -7.29 -8.89
C PRO A 39 10.76 -8.60 -8.80
N ALA A 40 11.85 -8.63 -8.02
CA ALA A 40 12.59 -9.86 -7.74
C ALA A 40 11.74 -10.93 -7.03
N ILE A 41 10.78 -10.54 -6.18
CA ILE A 41 9.92 -11.50 -5.47
C ILE A 41 9.02 -12.24 -6.46
N LEU A 42 8.37 -11.49 -7.34
CA LEU A 42 7.49 -12.04 -8.38
C LEU A 42 8.27 -12.84 -9.42
N ASN A 43 9.43 -12.34 -9.84
CA ASN A 43 10.37 -13.10 -10.70
C ASN A 43 10.72 -14.45 -10.07
N ALA A 44 11.06 -14.47 -8.78
CA ALA A 44 11.38 -15.70 -8.05
C ALA A 44 10.18 -16.64 -7.89
N MET A 45 8.95 -16.16 -8.05
CA MET A 45 7.73 -16.98 -8.14
C MET A 45 7.43 -17.49 -9.56
N GLY A 46 8.25 -17.14 -10.56
CA GLY A 46 8.07 -17.56 -11.94
C GLY A 46 7.08 -16.70 -12.73
N ILE A 47 6.83 -15.46 -12.30
CA ILE A 47 6.03 -14.49 -13.05
C ILE A 47 6.86 -13.98 -14.24
N ASP A 48 6.25 -13.95 -15.42
CA ASP A 48 6.90 -13.47 -16.65
C ASP A 48 6.98 -11.93 -16.74
N ASP A 49 7.85 -11.44 -17.61
CA ASP A 49 8.11 -10.01 -17.78
C ASP A 49 6.86 -9.19 -18.14
N VAL A 50 5.89 -9.79 -18.83
CA VAL A 50 4.66 -9.09 -19.25
C VAL A 50 3.76 -8.84 -18.03
N LEU A 51 3.60 -9.85 -17.17
CA LEU A 51 2.83 -9.72 -15.94
C LEU A 51 3.56 -8.86 -14.89
N LEU A 52 4.89 -8.84 -14.89
CA LEU A 52 5.67 -7.90 -14.08
C LEU A 52 5.42 -6.45 -14.50
N GLN A 53 5.36 -6.16 -15.81
CA GLN A 53 4.98 -4.83 -16.29
C GLN A 53 3.56 -4.46 -15.86
N ALA A 54 2.63 -5.41 -15.89
CA ALA A 54 1.27 -5.19 -15.40
C ALA A 54 1.25 -4.80 -13.90
N CYS A 55 2.04 -5.50 -13.08
CA CYS A 55 2.19 -5.18 -11.65
C CYS A 55 2.74 -3.77 -11.44
N TYR A 56 3.85 -3.46 -12.11
CA TYR A 56 4.51 -2.16 -12.03
C TYR A 56 3.53 -1.02 -12.32
N HIS A 57 2.76 -1.14 -13.40
CA HIS A 57 1.80 -0.12 -13.77
C HIS A 57 0.63 -0.03 -12.77
N ALA A 58 0.17 -1.15 -12.22
CA ALA A 58 -0.91 -1.14 -11.25
C ALA A 58 -0.50 -0.52 -9.90
N GLU A 59 0.72 -0.80 -9.43
CA GLU A 59 1.25 -0.21 -8.20
C GLU A 59 1.63 1.27 -8.38
N MET A 60 2.21 1.65 -9.53
CA MET A 60 2.39 3.05 -9.87
C MET A 60 1.06 3.81 -9.81
N ALA A 61 -0.01 3.25 -10.37
CA ALA A 61 -1.33 3.87 -10.30
C ALA A 61 -1.81 4.03 -8.85
N ALA A 62 -1.64 3.02 -7.99
CA ALA A 62 -2.01 3.10 -6.57
C ALA A 62 -1.22 4.19 -5.83
N ASN A 63 0.11 4.20 -5.94
CA ASN A 63 0.96 5.19 -5.26
C ASN A 63 0.75 6.63 -5.78
N LEU A 64 0.40 6.80 -7.07
CA LEU A 64 0.01 8.10 -7.62
C LEU A 64 -1.35 8.57 -7.07
N LEU A 65 -2.29 7.65 -6.85
CA LEU A 65 -3.54 7.99 -6.17
C LEU A 65 -3.32 8.40 -4.71
N ASP A 66 -2.43 7.70 -3.99
CA ASP A 66 -2.03 8.08 -2.63
C ASP A 66 -1.39 9.47 -2.62
N SER A 67 -0.47 9.74 -3.55
CA SER A 67 0.13 11.07 -3.74
C SER A 67 -0.91 12.14 -4.06
N THR A 68 -1.99 11.79 -4.78
CA THR A 68 -3.13 12.69 -4.98
C THR A 68 -3.84 12.98 -3.66
N SER A 69 -4.11 11.96 -2.83
CA SER A 69 -4.74 12.12 -1.52
C SER A 69 -3.91 13.03 -0.61
N GLU A 70 -2.59 12.85 -0.63
CA GLU A 70 -1.67 13.62 0.19
C GLU A 70 -1.54 15.07 -0.28
N THR A 71 -1.45 15.31 -1.59
CA THR A 71 -1.13 16.65 -2.15
C THR A 71 -2.33 17.42 -2.67
N GLY A 72 -3.44 16.74 -2.99
CA GLY A 72 -4.56 17.31 -3.73
C GLY A 72 -4.23 17.66 -5.19
N SER A 73 -3.10 17.18 -5.74
CA SER A 73 -2.64 17.50 -7.08
C SER A 73 -3.33 16.63 -8.15
N LEU A 74 -4.05 17.27 -9.07
CA LEU A 74 -4.73 16.58 -10.18
C LEU A 74 -3.75 15.98 -11.20
N TYR A 75 -2.47 16.40 -11.21
CA TYR A 75 -1.44 15.82 -12.08
C TYR A 75 -1.25 14.32 -11.80
N PHE A 76 -1.27 13.93 -10.53
CA PHE A 76 -1.12 12.53 -10.15
C PHE A 76 -2.34 11.69 -10.53
N LEU A 77 -3.54 12.28 -10.59
CA LEU A 77 -4.73 11.58 -11.09
C LEU A 77 -4.63 11.24 -12.57
N ASP A 78 -4.17 12.19 -13.39
CA ASP A 78 -4.01 11.98 -14.83
C ASP A 78 -2.94 10.89 -15.08
N ALA A 79 -1.81 10.94 -14.35
CA ALA A 79 -0.77 9.91 -14.44
C ALA A 79 -1.23 8.53 -13.91
N ALA A 80 -1.99 8.50 -12.81
CA ALA A 80 -2.55 7.26 -12.26
C ALA A 80 -3.49 6.59 -13.26
N GLU A 81 -4.27 7.37 -14.00
CA GLU A 81 -5.18 6.86 -15.04
C GLU A 81 -4.41 6.22 -16.20
N GLU A 82 -3.32 6.84 -16.67
CA GLU A 82 -2.46 6.28 -17.72
C GLU A 82 -1.81 4.96 -17.29
N HIS A 83 -1.28 4.91 -16.07
CA HIS A 83 -0.71 3.69 -15.49
C HIS A 83 -1.77 2.61 -15.31
N TYR A 84 -2.97 2.97 -14.85
CA TYR A 84 -4.08 2.03 -14.72
C TYR A 84 -4.51 1.44 -16.07
N GLN A 85 -4.67 2.27 -17.10
CA GLN A 85 -4.99 1.80 -18.46
C GLN A 85 -3.88 0.90 -19.03
N SER A 86 -2.62 1.24 -18.77
CA SER A 86 -1.46 0.45 -19.17
C SER A 86 -1.49 -0.93 -18.51
N ALA A 87 -1.70 -1.01 -17.18
CA ALA A 87 -1.84 -2.27 -16.45
C ALA A 87 -2.94 -3.16 -17.05
N LEU A 88 -4.13 -2.60 -17.31
CA LEU A 88 -5.25 -3.32 -17.91
C LEU A 88 -4.93 -3.86 -19.31
N SER A 89 -4.06 -3.19 -20.06
CA SER A 89 -3.67 -3.63 -21.39
C SER A 89 -2.85 -4.94 -21.37
N PHE A 90 -2.02 -5.13 -20.33
CA PHE A 90 -1.17 -6.31 -20.15
C PHE A 90 -1.94 -7.53 -19.61
N PHE A 91 -3.01 -7.31 -18.84
CA PHE A 91 -3.79 -8.43 -18.33
C PHE A 91 -4.52 -9.18 -19.44
N PRO A 92 -4.51 -10.53 -19.42
CA PRO A 92 -5.39 -11.34 -20.27
C PRO A 92 -6.85 -10.93 -20.08
N ILE A 93 -7.67 -11.04 -21.13
CA ILE A 93 -9.07 -10.60 -21.13
C ILE A 93 -9.85 -11.12 -19.90
N GLY A 94 -9.67 -12.41 -19.55
CA GLY A 94 -10.34 -13.02 -18.40
C GLY A 94 -9.89 -12.51 -17.02
N MET A 95 -8.76 -11.80 -16.94
CA MET A 95 -8.26 -11.19 -15.71
C MET A 95 -8.56 -9.70 -15.63
N ARG A 96 -8.80 -9.01 -16.74
CA ARG A 96 -9.08 -7.57 -16.76
C ARG A 96 -10.23 -7.22 -15.83
N GLU A 97 -11.34 -7.95 -15.91
CA GLU A 97 -12.49 -7.71 -15.04
C GLU A 97 -12.16 -7.91 -13.55
N ARG A 98 -11.40 -8.96 -13.22
CA ARG A 98 -10.97 -9.22 -11.84
C ARG A 98 -10.04 -8.13 -11.32
N MET A 99 -9.09 -7.69 -12.14
CA MET A 99 -8.17 -6.60 -11.81
C MET A 99 -8.89 -5.26 -11.68
N MET A 100 -9.88 -4.99 -12.53
CA MET A 100 -10.73 -3.81 -12.39
C MET A 100 -11.48 -3.80 -11.04
N LEU A 101 -12.02 -4.94 -10.61
CA LEU A 101 -12.68 -5.07 -9.30
C LEU A 101 -11.72 -4.91 -8.13
N ILE A 102 -10.51 -5.45 -8.24
CA ILE A 102 -9.48 -5.31 -7.20
C ILE A 102 -9.04 -3.84 -7.09
N THR A 103 -8.80 -3.16 -8.20
CA THR A 103 -8.46 -1.74 -8.18
C THR A 103 -9.63 -0.87 -7.72
N ALA A 104 -10.88 -1.22 -8.04
CA ALA A 104 -12.03 -0.57 -7.43
C ALA A 104 -12.10 -0.81 -5.91
N SER A 105 -11.70 -2.00 -5.45
CA SER A 105 -11.60 -2.33 -4.02
C SER A 105 -10.45 -1.58 -3.35
N ALA A 106 -9.36 -1.28 -4.07
CA ALA A 106 -8.32 -0.35 -3.64
C ALA A 106 -8.92 1.01 -3.26
N MET A 107 -9.94 1.48 -3.96
CA MET A 107 -10.58 2.75 -3.61
C MET A 107 -11.32 2.71 -2.27
N SER A 108 -11.65 1.53 -1.73
CA SER A 108 -12.19 1.41 -0.37
C SER A 108 -11.15 1.66 0.73
N TYR A 109 -9.85 1.57 0.40
CA TYR A 109 -8.76 1.97 1.30
C TYR A 109 -8.81 3.47 1.62
N PHE A 110 -9.12 4.34 0.65
CA PHE A 110 -9.27 5.78 0.91
C PHE A 110 -10.36 6.08 1.94
N GLN A 111 -11.40 5.24 2.02
CA GLN A 111 -12.43 5.39 3.05
C GLN A 111 -11.89 5.01 4.44
N LEU A 112 -11.02 4.01 4.52
CA LEU A 112 -10.34 3.62 5.77
C LEU A 112 -9.36 4.71 6.23
N GLU A 113 -8.56 5.27 5.33
CA GLU A 113 -7.68 6.40 5.65
C GLU A 113 -8.46 7.60 6.13
N GLN A 114 -9.54 7.98 5.42
CA GLN A 114 -10.41 9.07 5.84
C GLN A 114 -11.02 8.82 7.22
N TYR A 115 -11.43 7.58 7.51
CA TYR A 115 -11.94 7.19 8.82
C TYR A 115 -10.89 7.43 9.92
N PHE A 116 -9.65 6.97 9.74
CA PHE A 116 -8.58 7.18 10.73
C PHE A 116 -8.14 8.65 10.82
N ALA A 117 -8.03 9.37 9.71
CA ALA A 117 -7.71 10.80 9.68
C ALA A 117 -8.72 11.63 10.48
N GLN A 118 -10.02 11.31 10.38
CA GLN A 118 -11.06 11.98 11.17
C GLN A 118 -10.94 11.68 12.67
N ARG A 119 -10.51 10.47 13.04
CA ARG A 119 -10.28 10.10 14.45
C ARG A 119 -9.06 10.81 15.04
N ILE A 120 -7.98 10.93 14.25
CA ILE A 120 -6.81 11.74 14.60
C ILE A 120 -7.22 13.19 14.85
N ALA A 121 -8.01 13.78 13.94
CA ALA A 121 -8.48 15.16 14.08
C ALA A 121 -9.33 15.39 15.35
N ARG A 122 -9.97 14.34 15.89
CA ARG A 122 -10.73 14.38 17.14
C ARG A 122 -9.86 14.12 18.39
N GLY A 123 -8.62 13.68 18.22
CA GLY A 123 -7.75 13.28 19.32
C GLY A 123 -8.19 11.97 19.98
N ASP A 124 -8.81 11.06 19.22
CA ASP A 124 -9.19 9.74 19.73
C ASP A 124 -7.93 8.95 20.18
N GLN A 125 -8.13 7.88 20.95
CA GLN A 125 -7.10 6.88 21.20
C GLN A 125 -7.38 5.65 20.34
N LEU A 126 -6.32 4.96 19.92
CA LEU A 126 -6.41 3.69 19.20
C LEU A 126 -5.91 2.55 20.07
N THR A 127 -6.51 1.38 19.92
CA THR A 127 -5.93 0.15 20.44
C THR A 127 -4.84 -0.35 19.50
N GLN A 128 -3.89 -1.15 20.01
CA GLN A 128 -2.90 -1.83 19.17
C GLN A 128 -3.55 -2.73 18.11
N SER A 129 -4.72 -3.30 18.40
CA SER A 129 -5.47 -4.10 17.41
C SER A 129 -6.01 -3.25 16.26
N GLU A 130 -6.38 -1.99 16.52
CA GLU A 130 -6.82 -1.06 15.47
C GLU A 130 -5.65 -0.57 14.64
N ALA A 131 -4.50 -0.29 15.26
CA ALA A 131 -3.26 -0.01 14.53
C ALA A 131 -2.85 -1.19 13.65
N LEU A 132 -2.87 -2.42 14.18
CA LEU A 132 -2.61 -3.64 13.42
C LEU A 132 -3.56 -3.77 12.23
N HIS A 133 -4.85 -3.53 12.45
CA HIS A 133 -5.85 -3.57 11.39
C HIS A 133 -5.58 -2.52 10.31
N TYR A 134 -5.20 -1.31 10.69
CA TYR A 134 -4.81 -0.27 9.75
C TYR A 134 -3.64 -0.74 8.86
N HIS A 135 -2.52 -1.17 9.46
CA HIS A 135 -1.35 -1.60 8.69
C HIS A 135 -1.60 -2.80 7.80
N LEU A 136 -2.37 -3.79 8.26
CA LEU A 136 -2.70 -4.97 7.45
C LEU A 136 -3.74 -4.68 6.35
N SER A 137 -4.49 -3.59 6.48
CA SER A 137 -5.47 -3.16 5.48
C SER A 137 -4.90 -2.15 4.49
N ARG A 138 -3.74 -1.56 4.83
CA ARG A 138 -2.93 -0.74 3.95
C ARG A 138 -2.30 -1.64 2.88
N GLY A 139 -2.31 -1.16 1.63
CA GLY A 139 -1.76 -1.88 0.50
C GLY A 139 -2.80 -2.63 -0.33
N ALA A 140 -3.50 -1.90 -1.20
CA ALA A 140 -4.33 -2.51 -2.23
C ALA A 140 -3.50 -3.19 -3.34
N ASP A 141 -2.27 -2.71 -3.52
CA ASP A 141 -1.20 -3.34 -4.28
C ASP A 141 -0.93 -4.79 -3.82
N ALA A 142 -0.95 -5.10 -2.52
CA ALA A 142 -0.75 -6.45 -2.00
C ALA A 142 -1.78 -7.45 -2.56
N GLN A 143 -3.02 -7.00 -2.82
CA GLN A 143 -4.05 -7.83 -3.44
C GLN A 143 -3.80 -8.01 -4.95
N ILE A 144 -3.32 -6.97 -5.64
CA ILE A 144 -2.87 -7.05 -7.03
C ILE A 144 -1.72 -8.07 -7.14
N TYR A 145 -0.73 -7.96 -6.25
CA TYR A 145 0.42 -8.85 -6.19
C TYR A 145 0.06 -10.30 -5.98
N ALA A 146 -0.81 -10.56 -5.01
CA ALA A 146 -1.25 -11.91 -4.72
C ALA A 146 -2.00 -12.56 -5.89
N GLU A 147 -2.81 -11.80 -6.61
CA GLU A 147 -3.61 -12.31 -7.73
C GLU A 147 -2.74 -12.66 -8.93
N ILE A 148 -1.68 -11.88 -9.16
CA ILE A 148 -0.71 -12.16 -10.22
C ILE A 148 0.21 -13.32 -9.80
N ALA A 149 0.72 -13.30 -8.57
CA ALA A 149 1.52 -14.39 -8.00
C ALA A 149 0.80 -15.74 -8.04
N ALA A 150 -0.51 -15.74 -7.78
CA ALA A 150 -1.34 -16.95 -7.80
C ALA A 150 -1.40 -17.63 -9.17
N MET A 151 -1.05 -16.94 -10.26
CA MET A 151 -0.99 -17.53 -11.61
C MET A 151 0.17 -18.52 -11.75
N ALA A 152 1.31 -18.22 -11.11
CA ALA A 152 2.48 -19.08 -11.16
C ALA A 152 2.56 -20.02 -9.95
N THR A 153 2.22 -19.52 -8.76
CA THR A 153 2.32 -20.28 -7.51
C THR A 153 1.05 -20.10 -6.67
N PRO A 154 -0.01 -20.89 -6.91
CA PRO A 154 -1.25 -20.80 -6.14
C PRO A 154 -1.00 -21.07 -4.65
N SER A 155 -1.45 -20.16 -3.78
CA SER A 155 -1.46 -20.35 -2.33
C SER A 155 -2.62 -19.55 -1.71
N THR A 156 -3.25 -20.10 -0.68
CA THR A 156 -4.33 -19.41 0.04
C THR A 156 -3.82 -18.28 0.93
N GLY A 157 -2.52 -18.27 1.25
CA GLY A 157 -1.89 -17.27 2.11
C GLY A 157 -1.30 -16.08 1.36
N LEU A 158 -1.29 -16.04 0.02
CA LEU A 158 -0.58 -15.01 -0.74
C LEU A 158 -1.00 -13.58 -0.39
N VAL A 159 -2.30 -13.27 -0.41
CA VAL A 159 -2.82 -11.92 -0.11
C VAL A 159 -2.37 -11.50 1.29
N SER A 160 -2.61 -12.35 2.28
CA SER A 160 -2.21 -12.09 3.66
C SER A 160 -0.68 -11.97 3.78
N GLY A 161 0.10 -12.78 3.07
CA GLY A 161 1.55 -12.76 3.09
C GLY A 161 2.12 -11.45 2.58
N PHE A 162 1.64 -10.99 1.42
CA PHE A 162 2.03 -9.70 0.87
C PHE A 162 1.64 -8.56 1.80
N ARG A 163 0.45 -8.61 2.42
CA ARG A 163 0.02 -7.60 3.41
C ARG A 163 0.91 -7.54 4.64
N HIS A 164 1.34 -8.67 5.19
CA HIS A 164 2.24 -8.65 6.36
C HIS A 164 3.63 -8.13 5.99
N ARG A 165 4.14 -8.46 4.79
CA ARG A 165 5.38 -7.86 4.30
C ARG A 165 5.24 -6.35 4.13
N GLN A 166 4.17 -5.90 3.45
CA GLN A 166 3.88 -4.49 3.24
C GLN A 166 3.76 -3.74 4.57
N ALA A 167 3.02 -4.30 5.53
CA ALA A 167 2.88 -3.72 6.85
C ALA A 167 4.22 -3.55 7.60
N LEU A 168 5.17 -4.48 7.44
CA LEU A 168 6.51 -4.35 8.02
C LEU A 168 7.34 -3.27 7.32
N TRP A 169 7.22 -3.17 6.00
CA TRP A 169 7.89 -2.13 5.23
C TRP A 169 7.33 -0.75 5.61
N ASP A 170 6.02 -0.57 5.57
CA ASP A 170 5.33 0.66 5.99
C ASP A 170 5.70 1.04 7.43
N LEU A 171 5.75 0.07 8.35
CA LEU A 171 6.15 0.31 9.73
C LEU A 171 7.61 0.78 9.83
N THR A 172 8.50 0.26 8.98
CA THR A 172 9.90 0.69 8.93
C THR A 172 10.00 2.15 8.48
N ASP A 173 9.28 2.52 7.42
CA ASP A 173 9.19 3.89 6.92
C ASP A 173 8.63 4.83 8.00
N GLU A 174 7.57 4.42 8.70
CA GLU A 174 6.97 5.22 9.77
C GLU A 174 7.89 5.38 10.99
N VAL A 175 8.77 4.41 11.28
CA VAL A 175 9.82 4.56 12.30
C VAL A 175 10.83 5.64 11.90
N PHE A 176 11.20 5.71 10.62
CA PHE A 176 12.04 6.80 10.13
C PHE A 176 11.31 8.15 10.23
N ASP A 177 10.04 8.20 9.85
CA ASP A 177 9.21 9.40 9.92
C ASP A 177 8.98 9.87 11.37
N LEU A 178 8.87 8.96 12.35
CA LEU A 178 8.77 9.32 13.77
C LEU A 178 9.94 10.21 14.23
N GLU A 179 11.11 10.04 13.63
CA GLU A 179 12.31 10.83 13.93
C GLU A 179 12.37 12.14 13.11
N GLN A 180 11.71 12.22 11.95
CA GLN A 180 11.88 13.30 10.96
C GLN A 180 10.63 14.15 10.71
N ASP A 181 9.44 13.55 10.54
CA ASP A 181 8.16 14.24 10.33
C ASP A 181 6.98 13.52 11.01
N LYS A 182 6.60 14.02 12.19
CA LYS A 182 5.53 13.42 13.02
C LYS A 182 4.10 13.66 12.51
N ARG A 183 3.93 14.20 11.30
CA ARG A 183 2.62 14.62 10.77
C ARG A 183 1.98 13.62 9.82
N THR A 184 2.68 12.54 9.47
CA THR A 184 2.11 11.50 8.60
C THR A 184 1.02 10.70 9.32
N LEU A 185 0.07 10.16 8.55
CA LEU A 185 -1.06 9.40 9.08
C LEU A 185 -0.58 8.18 9.88
N GLY A 186 0.37 7.43 9.34
CA GLY A 186 0.99 6.27 9.99
C GLY A 186 1.63 6.60 11.33
N VAL A 187 2.48 7.63 11.38
CA VAL A 187 3.09 8.10 12.63
C VAL A 187 2.03 8.47 13.67
N ASN A 188 0.96 9.16 13.28
CA ASN A 188 -0.12 9.51 14.20
C ASN A 188 -0.85 8.27 14.72
N ILE A 189 -1.00 7.23 13.90
CA ILE A 189 -1.59 5.95 14.32
C ILE A 189 -0.70 5.24 15.33
N LEU A 190 0.63 5.21 15.12
CA LEU A 190 1.57 4.67 16.10
C LEU A 190 1.48 5.42 17.44
N LEU A 191 1.48 6.75 17.39
CA LEU A 191 1.37 7.60 18.59
C LEU A 191 0.04 7.39 19.33
N MET A 192 -1.09 7.31 18.61
CA MET A 192 -2.41 7.07 19.21
C MET A 192 -2.57 5.67 19.80
N ALA A 193 -1.75 4.72 19.34
CA ALA A 193 -1.72 3.34 19.84
C ALA A 193 -0.66 3.12 20.94
N ASP A 194 -0.02 4.20 21.42
CA ASP A 194 1.06 4.15 22.42
C ASP A 194 2.25 3.29 21.94
N LEU A 195 2.56 3.36 20.63
CA LEU A 195 3.64 2.64 19.94
C LEU A 195 4.76 3.61 19.49
N ASP A 196 5.24 4.47 20.39
CA ASP A 196 6.27 5.47 20.09
C ASP A 196 7.62 5.19 20.76
N ASP A 197 7.71 4.15 21.59
CA ASP A 197 8.97 3.65 22.13
C ASP A 197 9.47 2.40 21.38
N ARG A 198 10.80 2.29 21.27
CA ARG A 198 11.49 1.22 20.52
C ARG A 198 11.12 -0.18 21.00
N THR A 199 10.82 -0.39 22.29
CA THR A 199 10.47 -1.72 22.82
C THR A 199 9.09 -2.14 22.31
N ARG A 200 8.11 -1.23 22.36
CA ARG A 200 6.76 -1.51 21.88
C ARG A 200 6.68 -1.62 20.37
N LEU A 201 7.40 -0.75 19.64
CA LEU A 201 7.55 -0.86 18.19
C LEU A 201 8.10 -2.23 17.80
N LYS A 202 9.19 -2.66 18.46
CA LYS A 202 9.78 -3.98 18.21
C LYS A 202 8.78 -5.11 18.45
N ALA A 203 8.05 -5.08 19.57
CA ALA A 203 7.04 -6.09 19.87
C ALA A 203 5.90 -6.11 18.84
N PHE A 204 5.52 -4.94 18.33
CA PHE A 204 4.49 -4.81 17.30
C PHE A 204 4.95 -5.36 15.95
N GLY A 205 6.17 -5.02 15.51
CA GLY A 205 6.77 -5.61 14.30
C GLY A 205 6.98 -7.12 14.43
N GLU A 206 7.39 -7.62 15.61
CA GLU A 206 7.49 -9.05 15.86
C GLU A 206 6.13 -9.76 15.74
N LEU A 207 5.06 -9.15 16.23
CA LEU A 207 3.69 -9.69 16.07
C LEU A 207 3.31 -9.82 14.59
N LEU A 208 3.52 -8.77 13.79
CA LEU A 208 3.30 -8.79 12.33
C LEU A 208 4.10 -9.91 11.66
N TYR A 209 5.39 -10.00 11.98
CA TYR A 209 6.27 -11.01 11.41
C TYR A 209 5.84 -12.44 11.77
N GLN A 210 5.48 -12.70 13.04
CA GLN A 210 5.04 -14.02 13.48
C GLN A 210 3.70 -14.42 12.84
N GLN A 211 2.76 -13.48 12.72
CA GLN A 211 1.51 -13.73 12.00
C GLN A 211 1.78 -14.06 10.53
N GLY A 212 2.64 -13.30 9.85
CA GLY A 212 3.04 -13.57 8.47
C GLY A 212 3.73 -14.92 8.30
N CYS A 213 4.62 -15.29 9.22
CA CYS A 213 5.31 -16.59 9.21
C CYS A 213 4.36 -17.78 9.38
N SER A 214 3.23 -17.60 10.07
CA SER A 214 2.22 -18.64 10.26
C SER A 214 1.41 -18.96 9.00
N LEU A 215 1.48 -18.10 7.97
CA LEU A 215 0.73 -18.25 6.75
C LEU A 215 1.33 -19.33 5.83
N ASP A 216 0.45 -19.96 5.07
CA ASP A 216 0.81 -20.81 3.93
C ASP A 216 1.24 -19.94 2.75
N ILE A 217 2.52 -19.55 2.72
CA ILE A 217 3.11 -18.71 1.67
C ILE A 217 4.32 -19.40 1.02
N PRO A 218 4.56 -19.19 -0.28
CA PRO A 218 5.69 -19.76 -0.98
C PRO A 218 7.03 -19.17 -0.51
N ASN A 219 8.10 -19.95 -0.66
CA ASN A 219 9.44 -19.60 -0.16
C ASN A 219 9.94 -18.21 -0.60
N PRO A 220 9.78 -17.76 -1.87
CA PRO A 220 10.21 -16.41 -2.26
C PRO A 220 9.57 -15.31 -1.40
N LEU A 221 8.26 -15.41 -1.11
CA LEU A 221 7.57 -14.45 -0.26
C LEU A 221 8.04 -14.54 1.19
N ARG A 222 8.27 -15.76 1.68
CA ARG A 222 8.78 -15.99 3.04
C ARG A 222 10.17 -15.38 3.22
N THR A 223 11.07 -15.57 2.25
CA THR A 223 12.40 -14.97 2.27
C THR A 223 12.32 -13.45 2.25
N ALA A 224 11.42 -12.87 1.44
CA ALA A 224 11.21 -11.43 1.42
C ALA A 224 10.65 -10.89 2.74
N LEU A 225 9.69 -11.60 3.35
CA LEU A 225 9.15 -11.25 4.66
C LEU A 225 10.24 -11.26 5.75
N ASN A 226 11.13 -12.26 5.73
CA ASN A 226 12.25 -12.32 6.67
C ASN A 226 13.22 -11.15 6.47
N ALA A 227 13.56 -10.82 5.23
CA ALA A 227 14.45 -9.71 4.92
C ALA A 227 13.86 -8.36 5.37
N GLU A 228 12.55 -8.16 5.18
CA GLU A 228 11.84 -6.97 5.64
C GLU A 228 11.88 -6.85 7.17
N TYR A 229 11.65 -7.95 7.87
CA TYR A 229 11.73 -7.97 9.34
C TYR A 229 13.16 -7.70 9.84
N GLU A 230 14.18 -8.26 9.19
CA GLU A 230 15.58 -7.96 9.52
C GLU A 230 15.92 -6.48 9.32
N HIS A 231 15.38 -5.86 8.26
CA HIS A 231 15.54 -4.43 8.03
C HIS A 231 14.86 -3.59 9.10
N PHE A 232 13.61 -3.92 9.43
CA PHE A 232 12.87 -3.30 10.53
C PHE A 232 13.63 -3.36 11.86
N LEU A 233 14.19 -4.53 12.21
CA LEU A 233 15.00 -4.70 13.43
C LEU A 233 16.30 -3.89 13.43
N ALA A 234 16.80 -3.47 12.28
CA ALA A 234 18.00 -2.64 12.20
C ALA A 234 17.73 -1.17 12.55
N VAL A 235 16.47 -0.73 12.46
CA VAL A 235 16.08 0.68 12.63
C VAL A 235 15.39 0.96 13.97
N VAL A 236 14.78 -0.08 14.59
CA VAL A 236 14.16 -0.03 15.93
C VAL A 236 15.07 -0.52 17.03
#